data_AF-A0A432JKS5-F1
#
_entry.id   AF-A0A432JKS5-F1
#
_cell.length_a   1.000
_cell.length_b   1.000
_cell.length_c   1.000
_cell.angle_alpha   90.00
_cell.angle_beta   90.00
_cell.angle_gamma   90.00
#
_symmetry.space_group_name_H-M   'P 1'
#
loop_
_entity.id
_entity.type
_entity.pdbx_description
1 polymer ?
#
loop_
_entity_poly.entity_id
_entity_poly.type
_entity_poly.pdbx_seq_one_letter_code
_entity_poly.pdbx_strand_id
1 'polypeptide(L)'
;MPDAIDDLEPQPPVGDVTVVYLGPVAPHWEVRSTFGDRVLIESFRDRIHARLMLLPPHDPQFRRNRERINRDAERENVLVFWDLGYDEASGG
;
A
#
# COMPACT_ATOMS: atom_id res chain seq x y z
N MET A 1 12.35 32.20 24.38
CA MET A 1 11.58 31.95 23.15
C MET A 1 11.13 30.50 23.25
N PRO A 2 9.84 30.21 23.42
CA PRO A 2 9.39 28.83 23.37
C PRO A 2 9.53 28.35 21.92
N ASP A 3 10.31 27.29 21.74
CA ASP A 3 10.34 26.49 20.51
C ASP A 3 8.91 26.10 20.16
N ALA A 4 8.36 26.75 19.13
CA ALA A 4 7.16 26.28 18.47
C ALA A 4 7.51 24.97 17.78
N ILE A 5 7.42 23.87 18.52
CA ILE A 5 7.19 22.57 17.94
C ILE A 5 5.86 22.68 17.19
N ASP A 6 6.01 22.92 15.89
CA ASP A 6 4.94 23.08 14.92
C ASP A 6 3.92 21.95 15.13
N ASP A 7 2.75 22.33 15.62
CA ASP A 7 1.56 21.48 15.76
C ASP A 7 1.00 21.28 14.34
N LEU A 8 1.81 20.63 13.49
CA LEU A 8 1.50 20.40 12.07
C LEU A 8 0.24 19.54 12.03
N GLU A 9 -0.89 20.18 11.76
CA GLU A 9 -2.15 19.49 11.52
C GLU A 9 -1.93 18.41 10.45
N PRO A 10 -2.39 17.17 10.68
CA PRO A 10 -2.19 16.08 9.72
C PRO A 10 -2.79 16.48 8.38
N GLN A 11 -1.92 16.61 7.36
CA GLN A 11 -2.35 16.97 6.01
C GLN A 11 -3.29 15.89 5.47
N PRO A 12 -4.35 16.27 4.75
CA PRO A 12 -5.24 15.30 4.15
C PRO A 12 -4.44 14.39 3.18
N PRO A 13 -4.76 13.09 3.10
CA PRO A 13 -4.07 12.18 2.21
C PRO A 13 -4.12 12.66 0.76
N VAL A 14 -3.01 12.50 0.05
CA VAL A 14 -2.88 12.95 -1.35
C VAL A 14 -3.43 11.93 -2.36
N GLY A 15 -3.84 10.76 -1.88
CA GLY A 15 -4.51 9.73 -2.66
C GLY A 15 -4.71 8.44 -1.89
N ASP A 16 -5.39 7.48 -2.51
CA ASP A 16 -5.56 6.13 -1.98
C ASP A 16 -5.22 5.03 -2.99
N VAL A 17 -4.81 3.90 -2.44
CA VAL A 17 -4.50 2.70 -3.20
C VAL A 17 -5.00 1.47 -2.44
N THR A 18 -5.75 0.61 -3.13
CA THR A 18 -6.21 -0.68 -2.61
C THR A 18 -5.49 -1.80 -3.35
N VAL A 19 -4.74 -2.61 -2.62
CA VAL A 19 -4.08 -3.81 -3.12
C VAL A 19 -4.97 -5.01 -2.86
N VAL A 20 -5.51 -5.59 -3.93
CA VAL A 20 -6.49 -6.69 -3.90
C VAL A 20 -5.81 -7.99 -4.31
N TYR A 21 -5.95 -9.04 -3.51
CA TYR A 21 -5.50 -10.39 -3.89
C TYR A 21 -6.52 -11.04 -4.82
N LEU A 22 -6.11 -11.32 -6.06
CA LEU A 22 -6.96 -11.96 -7.08
C LEU A 22 -6.95 -13.49 -7.00
N GLY A 23 -5.90 -14.07 -6.41
CA GLY A 23 -5.77 -15.50 -6.27
C GLY A 23 -4.38 -16.06 -6.65
N PRO A 24 -4.26 -17.39 -6.72
CA PRO A 24 -2.98 -18.08 -6.89
C PRO A 24 -2.46 -18.09 -8.33
N VAL A 25 -3.16 -17.48 -9.28
CA VAL A 25 -2.74 -17.38 -10.69
C VAL A 25 -2.30 -15.95 -10.97
N ALA A 26 -1.17 -15.78 -11.66
CA ALA A 26 -0.66 -14.46 -12.01
C ALA A 26 -1.60 -13.72 -12.98
N PRO A 27 -1.78 -12.39 -12.80
CA PRO A 27 -1.24 -11.56 -11.71
C PRO A 27 -1.98 -11.81 -10.39
N HIS A 28 -1.23 -12.12 -9.33
CA HIS A 28 -1.80 -12.41 -8.01
C HIS A 28 -2.51 -11.20 -7.39
N TRP A 29 -2.17 -10.00 -7.83
CA TRP A 29 -2.56 -8.74 -7.23
C TRP A 29 -3.15 -7.79 -8.26
N GLU A 30 -4.23 -7.13 -7.87
CA GLU A 30 -4.74 -5.95 -8.54
C GLU A 30 -4.47 -4.73 -7.67
N VAL A 31 -4.14 -3.61 -8.31
CA VAL A 31 -3.97 -2.33 -7.62
C VAL A 31 -5.01 -1.37 -8.16
N ARG A 32 -5.93 -0.94 -7.29
CA ARG A 32 -7.00 0.02 -7.56
C ARG A 32 -6.75 1.32 -6.81
N SER A 33 -7.35 2.42 -7.27
CA SER A 33 -7.30 3.73 -6.63
C SER A 33 -8.65 4.42 -6.80
N THR A 34 -9.07 5.19 -5.81
CA THR A 34 -10.34 5.91 -5.79
C THR A 34 -10.14 7.40 -6.08
N PHE A 35 -9.08 8.00 -5.53
CA PHE A 35 -8.71 9.39 -5.67
C PHE A 35 -7.19 9.60 -5.53
N GLY A 36 -6.72 10.76 -6.01
CA GLY A 36 -5.34 11.22 -5.87
C GLY A 36 -4.77 11.78 -7.17
N ASP A 37 -3.57 12.37 -7.09
CA ASP A 37 -2.86 12.80 -8.29
C ASP A 37 -2.49 11.61 -9.16
N ARG A 38 -2.81 11.70 -10.47
CA ARG A 38 -2.63 10.59 -11.40
C ARG A 38 -1.19 10.13 -11.51
N VAL A 39 -0.24 11.06 -11.60
CA VAL A 39 1.19 10.74 -11.80
C VAL A 39 1.76 10.08 -10.55
N LEU A 40 1.38 10.59 -9.38
CA LEU A 40 1.75 10.01 -8.09
C LEU A 40 1.22 8.58 -7.96
N ILE A 41 -0.09 8.38 -8.19
CA ILE A 41 -0.74 7.07 -8.06
C ILE A 41 -0.19 6.05 -9.07
N GLU A 42 0.01 6.44 -10.33
CA GLU A 42 0.62 5.56 -11.34
C GLU A 42 2.04 5.14 -10.93
N SER A 43 2.85 6.09 -10.45
CA SER A 43 4.20 5.81 -9.96
C SER A 43 4.22 4.90 -8.73
N PHE A 44 3.26 5.07 -7.81
CA PHE A 44 3.11 4.24 -6.61
C PHE A 44 2.68 2.81 -6.99
N ARG A 45 1.74 2.70 -7.92
CA ARG A 45 1.27 1.43 -8.48
C ARG A 45 2.40 0.64 -9.14
N ASP A 46 3.28 1.28 -9.90
CA ASP A 46 4.44 0.62 -10.52
C ASP A 46 5.39 0.04 -9.47
N ARG A 47 5.61 0.76 -8.35
CA ARG A 47 6.42 0.26 -7.24
C ARG A 47 5.79 -0.92 -6.52
N ILE A 48 4.46 -0.92 -6.34
CA ILE A 48 3.73 -2.07 -5.79
C ILE A 48 3.88 -3.27 -6.72
N HIS A 49 3.60 -3.10 -8.01
CA HIS A 49 3.72 -4.17 -9.00
C HIS A 49 5.12 -4.75 -9.03
N ALA A 50 6.16 -3.91 -9.12
CA ALA A 50 7.55 -4.38 -9.12
C ALA A 50 7.92 -5.22 -7.89
N ARG A 51 7.27 -4.98 -6.74
CA ARG A 51 7.51 -5.72 -5.50
C ARG A 51 6.66 -6.97 -5.35
N LEU A 52 5.45 -6.99 -5.91
CA LEU A 52 4.45 -8.04 -5.66
C LEU A 52 4.17 -8.94 -6.86
N MET A 53 4.61 -8.57 -8.08
CA MET A 53 4.25 -9.25 -9.34
C MET A 53 4.39 -10.78 -9.29
N LEU A 54 5.43 -11.28 -8.63
CA LEU A 54 5.76 -12.71 -8.54
C LEU A 54 5.59 -13.30 -7.13
N LEU A 55 5.07 -12.52 -6.18
CA LEU A 55 5.00 -12.94 -4.78
C LEU A 55 3.56 -13.23 -4.37
N PRO A 56 3.20 -14.49 -4.09
CA PRO A 56 1.90 -14.79 -3.48
C PRO A 56 1.88 -14.38 -1.99
N PRO A 57 0.70 -14.26 -1.37
CA PRO A 57 0.55 -13.78 0.02
C PRO A 57 1.23 -14.65 1.09
N HIS A 58 1.43 -15.94 0.81
CA HIS A 58 2.09 -16.88 1.74
C HIS A 58 3.63 -16.84 1.65
N ASP A 59 4.19 -16.07 0.72
CA ASP A 59 5.63 -15.95 0.56
C ASP A 59 6.25 -15.12 1.71
N PRO A 60 7.37 -15.55 2.34
CA PRO A 60 8.03 -14.76 3.39
C PRO A 60 8.41 -13.33 2.97
N GLN A 61 8.73 -13.12 1.68
CA GLN A 61 9.10 -11.83 1.12
C GLN A 61 7.88 -10.90 0.97
N PHE A 62 6.66 -11.44 0.86
CA PHE A 62 5.42 -10.66 0.82
C PHE A 62 5.31 -9.74 2.04
N ARG A 63 5.49 -10.27 3.26
CA ARG A 63 5.39 -9.46 4.49
C ARG A 63 6.38 -8.30 4.51
N ARG A 64 7.60 -8.53 4.04
CA ARG A 64 8.64 -7.48 3.95
C ARG A 64 8.30 -6.41 2.92
N ASN A 65 7.76 -6.82 1.77
CA ASN A 65 7.36 -5.89 0.72
C ASN A 65 6.11 -5.10 1.11
N ARG A 66 5.15 -5.73 1.79
CA ARG A 66 3.99 -5.06 2.39
C ARG A 66 4.41 -3.94 3.35
N GLU A 67 5.33 -4.24 4.27
CA GLU A 67 5.86 -3.24 5.20
C GLU A 67 6.56 -2.08 4.48
N ARG A 68 7.33 -2.38 3.43
CA ARG A 68 7.99 -1.34 2.61
C ARG A 68 6.96 -0.47 1.88
N ILE A 69 5.90 -1.07 1.35
CA ILE A 69 4.81 -0.34 0.67
C ILE A 69 4.06 0.54 1.67
N ASN A 70 3.77 0.04 2.87
CA ASN A 70 3.14 0.83 3.93
C ASN A 70 4.01 2.03 4.32
N ARG A 71 5.32 1.85 4.45
CA ARG A 71 6.23 2.97 4.75
C ARG A 71 6.38 3.97 3.60
N ASP A 72 6.33 3.51 2.36
CA ASP A 72 6.29 4.41 1.20
C ASP A 72 4.98 5.24 1.22
N ALA A 73 3.85 4.59 1.54
CA ALA A 73 2.55 5.25 1.67
C ALA A 73 2.53 6.31 2.77
N GLU A 74 3.05 6.00 3.97
CA GLU A 74 3.21 6.97 5.06
C GLU A 74 4.07 8.16 4.64
N ARG A 75 5.20 7.91 3.96
CA ARG A 75 6.12 8.96 3.52
C ARG A 75 5.51 9.89 2.48
N GLU A 76 4.66 9.35 1.61
CA GLU A 76 4.01 10.08 0.52
C GLU A 76 2.61 10.59 0.89
N ASN A 77 2.16 10.37 2.13
CA ASN A 77 0.81 10.68 2.62
C ASN A 77 -0.31 10.05 1.77
N VAL A 78 -0.11 8.80 1.35
CA VAL A 78 -1.07 8.00 0.58
C VAL A 78 -1.74 7.00 1.50
N LEU A 79 -3.05 6.82 1.37
CA LEU A 79 -3.75 5.74 2.06
C LEU A 79 -3.52 4.42 1.32
N VAL A 80 -3.15 3.37 2.05
CA VAL A 80 -3.04 2.02 1.50
C VAL A 80 -3.97 1.06 2.20
N PHE A 81 -4.75 0.33 1.41
CA PHE A 81 -5.67 -0.71 1.89
C PHE A 81 -5.25 -2.06 1.31
N TRP A 82 -5.43 -3.11 2.09
CA TRP A 82 -5.11 -4.48 1.70
C TRP A 82 -6.38 -5.32 1.76
N ASP A 83 -6.84 -5.76 0.60
CA ASP A 83 -7.96 -6.70 0.47
C ASP A 83 -7.39 -8.06 0.08
N LEU A 84 -7.14 -8.90 1.07
CA LEU A 84 -6.57 -10.23 0.84
C LEU A 84 -7.65 -11.28 0.48
N GLY A 85 -8.94 -10.92 0.55
CA GLY A 85 -10.04 -11.86 0.33
C GLY A 85 -10.20 -12.94 1.41
N TYR A 86 -9.42 -12.88 2.49
CA TYR A 86 -9.54 -13.75 3.66
C TYR A 86 -9.24 -12.96 4.94
N ASP A 87 -9.90 -13.31 6.04
CA ASP A 87 -9.54 -12.80 7.37
C ASP A 87 -8.14 -13.34 7.72
N GLU A 88 -7.18 -12.45 7.98
CA GLU A 88 -5.82 -12.82 8.45
C GLU A 88 -5.86 -13.71 9.72
N ALA A 89 -7.00 -13.77 10.43
CA ALA A 89 -7.27 -14.60 11.60
C ALA A 89 -7.60 -16.08 11.30
N SER A 90 -7.73 -16.49 10.03
CA SER A 90 -8.19 -17.86 9.69
C SER A 90 -7.07 -18.90 9.53
N GLY A 91 -5.81 -18.53 9.77
CA GLY A 91 -4.69 -19.47 9.80
C GLY A 91 -4.56 -20.16 11.16
N GLY A 92 -5.51 -21.04 11.47
CA GLY A 92 -5.44 -21.96 12.61
C GLY A 92 -4.61 -23.20 12.33
#